data_AF-A0A7V6J278-F1
#
_entry.id   AF-A0A7V6J278-F1
#
_cell.length_a   1.000
_cell.length_b   1.000
_cell.length_c   1.000
_cell.angle_alpha   90.00
_cell.angle_beta   90.00
_cell.angle_gamma   90.00
#
_symmetry.space_group_name_H-M   'P 1'
#
loop_
_entity.id
_entity.type
_entity.pdbx_description
1 polymer ?
#
loop_
_entity_poly.entity_id
_entity_poly.type
_entity_poly.pdbx_seq_one_letter_code
_entity_poly.pdbx_strand_id
1 'polypeptide(L)' 'MLKLVKMNKDYLTPNYKVEALKNVNVEFRKNEFVSILGPCGCGKTTLLNIIGGL' A
#
# COMPACT_ATOMS: atom_id res chain seq x y z
N MET A 1 4.29 7.80 14.87
CA MET A 1 5.22 6.98 14.08
C MET A 1 4.42 5.82 13.56
N LEU A 2 4.31 5.68 12.24
CA LEU A 2 3.54 4.62 11.59
C LEU A 2 4.51 3.72 10.84
N LYS A 3 4.35 2.40 10.98
CA LYS A 3 5.22 1.43 10.32
C LYS A 3 4.41 0.31 9.69
N LEU A 4 4.67 0.06 8.41
CA LEU A 4 4.17 -1.07 7.64
C LEU A 4 5.34 -2.03 7.42
N VAL A 5 5.17 -3.29 7.81
CA VAL A 5 6.22 -4.30 7.74
C VAL A 5 5.75 -5.47 6.89
N LYS A 6 6.51 -5.80 5.85
CA LYS A 6 6.29 -6.92 4.91
C LYS A 6 4.86 -7.04 4.45
N MET A 7 4.29 -5.92 4.05
CA MET A 7 2.89 -5.84 3.74
C MET A 7 2.60 -6.41 2.36
N ASN A 8 1.63 -7.32 2.28
CA ASN A 8 1.15 -7.91 1.04
C ASN A 8 -0.35 -7.67 0.91
N LYS A 9 -0.82 -7.34 -0.28
CA LYS A 9 -2.25 -7.25 -0.58
C LYS A 9 -2.51 -7.77 -1.97
N ASP A 10 -3.39 -8.75 -2.00
CA ASP A 10 -3.90 -9.34 -3.21
C ASP A 10 -5.37 -9.02 -3.39
N TYR A 11 -5.76 -8.71 -4.62
CA TYR A 11 -7.16 -8.69 -5.04
C TYR A 11 -7.42 -9.91 -5.91
N LEU A 12 -8.40 -10.71 -5.48
CA LEU A 12 -8.86 -11.87 -6.23
C LEU A 12 -9.93 -11.39 -7.21
N THR A 13 -9.66 -11.53 -8.49
CA THR A 13 -10.70 -11.45 -9.53
C THR A 13 -11.12 -12.87 -9.91
N PRO A 14 -12.26 -13.06 -10.58
CA PRO A 14 -12.71 -14.39 -11.00
C PRO A 14 -11.67 -15.16 -11.85
N ASN A 15 -10.87 -14.44 -12.63
CA ASN A 15 -10.00 -15.03 -13.64
C ASN A 15 -8.52 -14.97 -13.29
N TYR A 16 -8.10 -14.04 -12.42
CA TYR A 16 -6.71 -13.89 -12.03
C TYR A 16 -6.54 -13.16 -10.71
N LYS A 17 -5.37 -13.33 -10.11
CA LYS A 17 -4.94 -12.65 -8.89
C LYS A 17 -4.15 -11.40 -9.25
N VAL A 18 -4.51 -10.27 -8.66
CA VAL A 18 -3.73 -9.01 -8.76
C VAL A 18 -2.97 -8.82 -7.45
N GLU A 19 -1.64 -8.94 -7.52
CA GLU A 19 -0.74 -8.62 -6.41
C GLU A 19 -0.56 -7.10 -6.37
N ALA A 20 -1.43 -6.40 -5.65
CA ALA A 20 -1.45 -4.94 -5.60
C ALA A 20 -0.34 -4.36 -4.71
N LEU A 21 0.02 -5.07 -3.63
CA LEU A 21 1.18 -4.75 -2.80
C LEU A 21 1.98 -6.02 -2.55
N LYS A 22 3.29 -5.95 -2.78
CA LYS A 22 4.21 -7.06 -2.59
C LYS A 22 5.33 -6.65 -1.66
N ASN A 23 5.37 -7.23 -0.46
CA ASN A 23 6.40 -7.04 0.54
C ASN A 23 6.75 -5.56 0.77
N VAL A 24 5.72 -4.71 0.89
CA VAL A 24 5.89 -3.27 1.07
C VAL A 24 6.29 -2.98 2.51
N ASN A 25 7.40 -2.25 2.67
CA ASN A 25 7.94 -1.83 3.96
C ASN A 25 8.06 -0.30 3.95
N VAL A 26 7.34 0.38 4.84
CA VAL A 26 7.34 1.84 4.91
C VAL A 26 7.31 2.28 6.37
N GLU A 27 8.06 3.32 6.69
CA GLU A 27 8.11 3.92 8.01
C GLU A 27 7.93 5.44 7.89
N PHE A 28 6.93 5.97 8.57
CA PHE A 28 6.61 7.39 8.63
C PHE A 28 6.89 7.94 10.01
N ARG A 29 7.64 9.05 10.06
CA ARG A 29 7.98 9.74 11.30
C ARG A 29 6.75 10.44 11.87
N LYS A 30 6.84 10.82 13.16
CA LYS A 30 5.78 11.62 13.78
C LYS A 30 5.78 13.03 13.15
N ASN A 31 4.60 13.56 12.83
CA ASN A 31 4.39 14.88 12.23
C ASN A 31 5.08 15.07 10.86
N GLU A 32 5.27 13.99 10.10
CA GLU A 32 5.83 14.06 8.75
C GLU A 32 4.74 14.28 7.69
N PHE A 33 5.00 15.14 6.71
CA PHE A 33 4.14 15.30 5.54
C PHE A 33 4.75 14.54 4.36
N VAL A 34 4.04 13.54 3.83
CA VAL A 34 4.57 12.63 2.80
C VAL A 34 3.63 12.54 1.61
N SER A 35 4.22 12.46 0.42
CA SER A 35 3.51 12.14 -0.82
C SER A 35 3.95 10.78 -1.36
N ILE A 36 3.02 10.05 -1.97
CA ILE A 36 3.28 8.76 -2.60
C ILE A 36 3.08 8.94 -4.10
N LEU A 37 4.14 8.72 -4.88
CA LEU A 37 4.17 8.92 -6.33
C LEU A 37 4.34 7.59 -7.07
N GLY A 38 3.85 7.54 -8.31
CA GLY A 38 4.03 6.39 -9.21
C GLY A 38 2.97 6.32 -10.32
N PRO A 39 3.15 5.45 -11.32
CA PRO A 39 2.21 5.27 -12.43
C PRO A 39 0.79 4.83 -12.00
N CYS A 40 -0.21 4.99 -12.86
CA CYS A 40 -1.55 4.46 -12.60
C CYS A 40 -1.49 2.94 -12.37
N GLY A 41 -2.27 2.42 -11.41
CA GLY A 41 -2.34 0.99 -11.11
C GLY A 41 -1.21 0.40 -10.25
N CYS A 42 -0.21 1.18 -9.82
CA CYS A 42 0.92 0.66 -9.04
C CYS A 42 0.64 0.41 -7.54
N GLY A 43 -0.62 0.40 -7.11
CA GLY A 43 -0.99 0.08 -5.71
C GLY A 43 -1.05 1.26 -4.72
N LYS A 44 -0.91 2.52 -5.17
CA LYS A 44 -0.95 3.70 -4.27
C LYS A 44 -2.23 3.80 -3.44
N THR A 45 -3.39 3.73 -4.10
CA THR A 45 -4.69 3.79 -3.43
C THR A 45 -4.89 2.60 -2.50
N THR A 46 -4.40 1.41 -2.89
CA THR A 46 -4.40 0.23 -2.02
C THR A 46 -3.59 0.46 -0.75
N LEU A 47 -2.39 1.04 -0.86
CA LEU A 47 -1.55 1.36 0.29
C LEU A 47 -2.23 2.39 1.22
N LEU A 48 -2.80 3.45 0.66
CA LEU A 48 -3.50 4.48 1.42
C LEU A 48 -4.76 3.96 2.12
N ASN A 49 -5.54 3.12 1.45
CA ASN A 49 -6.74 2.50 2.04
C ASN A 49 -6.38 1.71 3.28
N ILE A 50 -5.32 0.91 3.22
CA ILE A 50 -4.95 0.08 4.36
C ILE A 50 -4.36 0.92 5.49
N ILE A 51 -3.60 1.98 5.18
CA ILE A 51 -3.19 2.97 6.20
C ILE A 51 -4.42 3.61 6.87
N GLY A 52 -5.47 3.89 6.09
CA GLY A 52 -6.73 4.44 6.57
C GLY A 52 -7.67 3.42 7.23
N GLY A 53 -7.34 2.13 7.24
CA GLY A 53 -8.16 1.06 7.82
C GLY A 53 -9.37 0.63 6.97
N LEU A 54 -9.32 0.83 5.64
CA LEU A 54 -10.30 0.39 4.64
C LEU A 54 -9.88 -0.91 3.94
#